data_AF-A0A821NIG2-F1
#
_entry.id   AF-A0A821NIG2-F1
#
_cell.length_a   1.000
_cell.length_b   1.000
_cell.length_c   1.000
_cell.angle_alpha   90.00
_cell.angle_beta   90.00
_cell.angle_gamma   90.00
#
_symmetry.space_group_name_H-M   'P 1'
#
loop_
_entity.id
_entity.type
_entity.pdbx_description
1 polymer ?
#
loop_
_entity_poly.entity_id
_entity_poly.type
_entity_poly.pdbx_seq_one_letter_code
_entity_poly.pdbx_strand_id
1 'polypeptide(L)'
;LPGGQLEYGETFEECAQRELKEETNLDCLSSSFKLVHVTNTIFSQEDGLSKHYVTLFMKTIIHDDSTLKCMEPHKNSNWIWVKWSDLNQMKLFAPLKQTVDNSNFNPFIDFTI
;
A
#
# COMPACT_ATOMS: atom_id res chain seq x y z
N LEU A 1 -0.07 -0.82 -4.74
CA LEU A 1 0.81 -0.42 -3.61
C LEU A 1 1.55 -1.67 -3.20
N PRO A 2 2.83 -1.57 -2.78
CA PRO A 2 3.49 -2.71 -2.20
C PRO A 2 2.83 -3.07 -0.87
N GLY A 3 2.71 -4.36 -0.58
CA GLY A 3 2.07 -4.83 0.65
C GLY A 3 1.55 -6.26 0.56
N GLY A 4 1.40 -6.90 1.72
CA GLY A 4 0.92 -8.27 1.82
C GLY A 4 0.32 -8.58 3.18
N GLN A 5 0.46 -9.83 3.61
CA GLN A 5 -0.13 -10.28 4.87
C GLN A 5 0.78 -9.89 6.04
N LEU A 6 0.17 -9.41 7.13
CA LEU A 6 0.86 -9.26 8.40
C LEU A 6 1.20 -10.65 8.94
N GLU A 7 2.48 -10.92 9.16
CA GLU A 7 2.91 -12.18 9.73
C GLU A 7 2.82 -12.20 11.25
N TYR A 8 2.78 -13.40 11.84
CA TYR A 8 2.70 -13.54 13.28
C TYR A 8 3.94 -12.95 13.96
N GLY A 9 3.71 -11.98 14.84
CA GLY A 9 4.76 -11.32 15.63
C GLY A 9 5.33 -10.05 15.01
N GLU A 10 4.92 -9.68 13.79
CA GLU A 10 5.32 -8.42 13.17
C GLU A 10 4.54 -7.23 13.75
N THR A 11 5.23 -6.09 13.86
CA THR A 11 4.60 -4.78 13.88
C THR A 11 4.10 -4.39 12.47
N PHE A 12 3.20 -3.40 12.38
CA PHE A 12 2.71 -2.94 11.09
C PHE A 12 3.83 -2.30 10.25
N GLU A 13 4.76 -1.65 10.92
CA GLU A 13 5.94 -1.02 10.34
C GLU A 13 6.92 -2.05 9.76
N GLU A 14 7.16 -3.16 10.47
CA GLU A 14 8.00 -4.26 9.98
C GLU A 14 7.40 -4.93 8.75
N CYS A 15 6.09 -5.23 8.78
CA CYS A 15 5.38 -5.77 7.63
C CYS A 15 5.49 -4.82 6.41
N ALA A 16 5.27 -3.52 6.62
CA ALA A 16 5.37 -2.53 5.53
C ALA A 16 6.79 -2.40 4.98
N GLN A 17 7.81 -2.45 5.83
CA GLN A 17 9.21 -2.47 5.39
C GLN A 17 9.54 -3.73 4.59
N ARG A 18 9.18 -4.90 5.10
CA ARG A 18 9.43 -6.20 4.46
C ARG A 18 8.80 -6.26 3.07
N GLU A 19 7.50 -6.00 2.98
CA GLU A 19 6.75 -6.07 1.72
C GLU A 19 7.24 -5.02 0.70
N LEU A 20 7.58 -3.81 1.16
CA LEU A 20 8.20 -2.80 0.29
C LEU A 20 9.51 -3.35 -0.32
N LYS A 21 10.36 -3.97 0.49
CA LYS A 21 11.63 -4.51 0.03
C LYS A 21 11.45 -5.69 -0.91
N GLU A 22 10.61 -6.64 -0.52
CA GLU A 22 10.32 -7.88 -1.25
C GLU A 22 9.76 -7.62 -2.64
N GLU A 23 8.89 -6.63 -2.80
CA GLU A 23 8.22 -6.39 -4.08
C GLU A 23 8.91 -5.34 -4.97
N THR A 24 9.59 -4.35 -4.36
CA THR A 24 10.05 -3.13 -5.07
C THR A 24 11.56 -2.89 -5.03
N ASN A 25 12.32 -3.66 -4.22
CA ASN A 25 13.73 -3.44 -3.88
C ASN A 25 14.04 -2.15 -3.09
N LEU A 26 13.05 -1.29 -2.83
CA LEU A 26 13.20 -0.10 -2.00
C LEU A 26 13.38 -0.48 -0.53
N ASP A 27 14.12 0.32 0.22
CA ASP A 27 14.45 0.04 1.62
C ASP A 27 14.43 1.33 2.44
N CYS A 28 13.94 1.24 3.67
CA CYS A 28 13.91 2.32 4.65
C CYS A 28 13.71 1.71 6.04
N LEU A 29 13.99 2.46 7.10
CA LEU A 29 13.80 1.96 8.47
C LEU A 29 12.31 1.74 8.76
N SER A 30 11.94 0.62 9.41
CA SER A 30 10.56 0.38 9.87
C SER A 30 9.99 1.57 10.64
N SER A 31 10.77 2.16 11.55
CA SER A 31 10.40 3.37 12.31
C SER A 31 10.04 4.61 11.48
N SER A 32 10.31 4.64 10.18
CA SER A 32 9.91 5.73 9.27
C SER A 32 8.45 5.62 8.81
N PHE A 33 7.85 4.43 8.92
CA PHE A 33 6.48 4.21 8.52
C PHE A 33 5.50 4.82 9.51
N LYS A 34 4.40 5.37 8.99
CA LYS A 34 3.29 5.90 9.77
C LYS A 34 1.99 5.32 9.25
N LEU A 35 1.14 4.85 10.14
CA LEU A 35 -0.24 4.47 9.79
C LEU A 35 -1.02 5.74 9.41
N VAL A 36 -1.58 5.77 8.21
CA VAL A 36 -2.35 6.92 7.70
C VAL A 36 -3.82 6.60 7.46
N HIS A 37 -4.17 5.33 7.24
CA HIS A 37 -5.55 4.93 7.02
C HIS A 37 -5.77 3.45 7.32
N VAL A 38 -7.02 3.11 7.64
CA VAL A 38 -7.45 1.71 7.77
C VAL A 38 -8.77 1.57 7.04
N THR A 39 -8.87 0.57 6.16
CA THR A 39 -10.14 0.22 5.51
C THR A 39 -10.62 -1.15 5.97
N ASN A 40 -11.94 -1.32 5.94
CA ASN A 40 -12.62 -2.59 6.10
C ASN A 40 -13.29 -2.93 4.77
N THR A 41 -12.69 -3.82 3.98
CA THR A 41 -13.10 -4.07 2.60
C THR A 41 -13.48 -5.53 2.42
N ILE A 42 -14.73 -5.75 1.98
CA ILE A 42 -15.30 -7.05 1.66
C ILE A 42 -15.54 -7.10 0.15
N PHE A 43 -15.06 -8.13 -0.53
CA PHE A 43 -15.37 -8.34 -1.94
C PHE A 43 -15.54 -9.82 -2.26
N SER A 44 -16.50 -10.10 -3.13
CA SER A 44 -16.74 -11.42 -3.69
C SER A 44 -15.93 -11.59 -4.97
N GLN A 45 -15.19 -12.68 -5.07
CA GLN A 45 -14.49 -13.05 -6.30
C GLN A 45 -15.44 -13.80 -7.24
N GLU A 46 -15.11 -13.83 -8.52
CA GLU A 46 -15.92 -14.47 -9.58
C GLU A 46 -16.07 -15.99 -9.37
N ASP A 47 -15.14 -16.61 -8.63
CA ASP A 47 -15.17 -18.02 -8.23
C ASP A 47 -16.12 -18.31 -7.03
N GLY A 48 -16.81 -17.28 -6.52
CA GLY A 48 -17.70 -17.37 -5.37
C GLY A 48 -17.00 -17.26 -4.01
N LEU A 49 -15.66 -17.15 -3.97
CA LEU A 49 -14.91 -16.97 -2.73
C LEU A 49 -14.92 -15.49 -2.32
N SER A 50 -15.57 -15.20 -1.19
CA SER A 50 -15.54 -13.87 -0.60
C SER A 50 -14.27 -13.68 0.23
N LYS A 51 -13.59 -12.55 0.02
CA LYS A 51 -12.45 -12.12 0.82
C LYS A 51 -12.85 -10.90 1.64
N HIS A 52 -12.38 -10.86 2.88
CA HIS A 52 -12.59 -9.76 3.80
C HIS A 52 -11.23 -9.37 4.36
N TYR A 53 -10.78 -8.16 4.02
CA TYR A 53 -9.54 -7.60 4.51
C TYR A 53 -9.79 -6.38 5.38
N VAL A 54 -9.04 -6.30 6.47
CA VAL A 54 -8.70 -5.03 7.11
C VAL A 54 -7.36 -4.61 6.54
N THR A 55 -7.33 -3.50 5.79
CA THR A 55 -6.10 -3.03 5.14
C THR A 55 -5.57 -1.82 5.89
N LEU A 56 -4.35 -1.94 6.41
CA LEU A 56 -3.62 -0.84 7.03
C LEU A 56 -2.76 -0.16 5.97
N PHE A 57 -2.96 1.14 5.75
CA PHE A 57 -2.15 1.93 4.84
C PHE A 57 -1.02 2.58 5.62
N MET A 58 0.20 2.11 5.38
CA MET A 58 1.43 2.65 5.94
C MET A 58 2.09 3.60 4.94
N LYS A 59 2.52 4.77 5.40
CA LYS A 59 3.22 5.79 4.61
C LYS A 59 4.66 5.89 5.07
N THR A 60 5.59 5.95 4.11
CA THR A 60 6.99 6.33 4.34
C THR A 60 7.47 7.27 3.23
N ILE A 61 8.66 7.83 3.39
CA ILE A 61 9.36 8.63 2.39
C ILE A 61 10.61 7.86 1.96
N ILE A 62 10.79 7.70 0.65
CA ILE A 62 11.94 7.03 0.06
C ILE A 62 12.85 8.08 -0.57
N HIS A 63 14.16 7.86 -0.51
CA HIS A 63 15.14 8.73 -1.12
C HIS A 63 15.11 8.64 -2.65
N ASP A 64 15.25 9.77 -3.33
CA ASP A 64 15.15 9.88 -4.80
C ASP A 64 16.20 9.05 -5.56
N ASP A 65 17.31 8.68 -4.92
CA ASP A 65 18.36 7.83 -5.48
C ASP A 65 18.08 6.32 -5.38
N SER A 66 16.96 5.95 -4.75
CA SER A 66 16.58 4.55 -4.58
C SER A 66 16.18 3.91 -5.91
N THR A 67 16.65 2.69 -6.15
CA THR A 67 16.38 1.97 -7.40
C THR A 67 15.17 1.05 -7.26
N LEU A 68 14.07 1.47 -7.90
CA LEU A 68 12.85 0.70 -8.03
C LEU A 68 13.05 -0.50 -8.97
N LYS A 69 12.69 -1.71 -8.53
CA LYS A 69 12.73 -2.94 -9.34
C LYS A 69 11.51 -3.78 -9.07
N CYS A 70 10.93 -4.38 -10.10
CA CYS A 70 9.87 -5.37 -9.92
C CYS A 70 10.48 -6.71 -9.52
N MET A 71 10.46 -7.01 -8.22
CA MET A 71 11.11 -8.19 -7.64
C MET A 71 10.25 -9.45 -7.73
N GLU A 72 8.92 -9.30 -7.89
CA GLU A 72 7.96 -10.39 -8.06
C GLU A 72 7.24 -10.34 -9.42
N PRO A 73 7.94 -10.52 -10.55
CA PRO A 73 7.38 -10.33 -11.90
C PRO A 73 6.22 -11.27 -12.27
N HIS A 74 6.00 -12.32 -11.46
CA HIS A 74 4.91 -13.28 -11.62
C HIS A 74 3.61 -12.82 -10.93
N LYS A 75 3.68 -11.85 -10.01
CA LYS A 75 2.52 -11.26 -9.30
C LYS A 75 2.21 -9.85 -9.80
N ASN A 76 3.24 -9.06 -10.10
CA ASN A 76 3.10 -7.68 -10.55
C ASN A 76 3.94 -7.44 -11.81
N SER A 77 3.43 -6.63 -12.75
CA SER A 77 4.07 -6.42 -14.05
C SER A 77 5.19 -5.37 -14.00
N ASN A 78 4.98 -4.29 -13.25
CA ASN A 78 5.96 -3.23 -13.03
C ASN A 78 5.55 -2.32 -11.87
N TRP A 79 6.48 -1.48 -11.42
CA TRP A 79 6.22 -0.38 -10.49
C TRP A 79 6.44 0.97 -11.17
N ILE A 80 5.55 1.92 -10.89
CA ILE A 80 5.63 3.29 -11.37
C ILE A 80 5.31 4.26 -10.24
N TRP A 81 5.94 5.43 -10.28
CA TRP A 81 5.55 6.56 -9.44
C TRP A 81 4.38 7.28 -10.10
N VAL A 82 3.29 7.48 -9.35
CA VAL A 82 2.08 8.16 -9.83
C VAL A 82 1.79 9.35 -8.95
N LYS A 83 1.46 10.50 -9.54
CA LYS A 83 1.01 11.66 -8.77
C LYS A 83 -0.35 11.37 -8.15
N TRP A 84 -0.52 11.79 -6.90
CA TRP A 84 -1.78 11.60 -6.16
C TRP A 84 -3.02 12.06 -6.94
N SER A 85 -2.94 13.22 -7.61
CA SER A 85 -4.01 13.80 -8.42
C SER A 85 -4.49 12.91 -9.58
N ASP A 86 -3.65 11.97 -10.02
CA ASP A 86 -3.89 11.20 -11.23
C ASP A 86 -4.51 9.82 -10.91
N LEU A 87 -4.55 9.42 -9.63
CA LEU A 87 -5.09 8.12 -9.21
C LEU A 87 -6.55 7.91 -9.60
N ASN A 88 -7.36 8.97 -9.61
CA ASN A 88 -8.78 8.91 -10.01
C ASN A 88 -9.00 8.48 -11.46
N GLN A 89 -7.96 8.56 -12.30
CA GLN A 89 -8.02 8.17 -13.70
C GLN A 89 -7.59 6.71 -13.93
N MET A 90 -7.15 6.02 -12.88
CA MET A 90 -6.61 4.67 -12.96
C MET A 90 -7.61 3.62 -12.46
N LYS A 91 -7.42 2.37 -12.90
CA LYS A 91 -8.08 1.22 -12.28
C LYS A 91 -7.33 0.86 -10.99
N LEU A 92 -7.91 1.23 -9.86
CA LEU A 92 -7.31 1.03 -8.54
C LEU A 92 -7.78 -0.29 -7.89
N PHE A 93 -6.92 -0.86 -7.04
CA PHE A 93 -7.29 -1.93 -6.11
C PHE A 93 -8.37 -1.43 -5.15
N ALA A 94 -9.36 -2.28 -4.81
CA ALA A 94 -10.60 -1.86 -4.14
C ALA A 94 -10.41 -1.07 -2.82
N PRO A 95 -9.55 -1.51 -1.87
CA PRO A 95 -9.21 -0.71 -0.68
C PRO A 95 -8.66 0.68 -1.00
N LEU A 96 -7.75 0.78 -1.98
CA LEU A 96 -7.19 2.07 -2.39
C LEU A 96 -8.25 2.93 -3.08
N LYS A 97 -9.12 2.34 -3.90
CA LYS A 97 -10.26 3.04 -4.51
C LYS A 97 -11.18 3.64 -3.45
N GLN A 98 -11.59 2.84 -2.46
CA GLN A 98 -12.42 3.30 -1.34
C GLN A 98 -11.77 4.47 -0.59
N THR A 99 -10.45 4.38 -0.41
CA THR A 99 -9.65 5.42 0.26
C THR A 99 -9.58 6.71 -0.56
N VAL A 100 -9.36 6.62 -1.88
CA VAL A 100 -9.27 7.78 -2.79
C VAL A 100 -10.64 8.43 -3.02
N ASP A 101 -11.70 7.63 -3.14
CA ASP A 101 -13.07 8.13 -3.31
C ASP A 101 -13.58 8.86 -2.04
N ASN A 102 -12.98 8.59 -0.88
CA ASN A 102 -13.24 9.33 0.34
C ASN A 102 -12.52 10.68 0.31
N SER A 103 -13.24 11.75 -0.06
CA SER A 103 -12.70 13.10 -0.29
C SER A 103 -11.95 13.73 0.90
N ASN A 104 -12.06 13.15 2.10
CA ASN A 104 -11.37 13.63 3.29
C ASN A 104 -10.00 13.00 3.50
N PHE A 105 -9.60 11.99 2.72
CA PHE A 105 -8.30 11.37 2.84
C PHE A 105 -7.29 11.93 1.83
N ASN A 106 -6.14 12.36 2.33
CA ASN A 106 -4.98 12.69 1.52
C ASN A 106 -3.72 12.27 2.29
N PRO A 107 -2.92 11.32 1.81
CA PRO A 107 -1.77 10.81 2.54
C PRO A 107 -0.64 11.85 2.67
N PHE A 108 -0.69 12.94 1.91
CA PHE A 108 0.30 14.03 1.97
C PHE A 108 -0.06 15.13 2.96
N ILE A 109 -1.29 15.12 3.49
CA ILE A 109 -1.72 16.05 4.54
C ILE A 109 -1.58 15.31 5.87
N ASP A 110 -0.71 15.82 6.75
CA ASP A 110 -0.60 15.27 8.09
C ASP A 110 -1.86 15.66 8.88
N PHE A 111 -2.78 14.73 9.04
CA PHE A 111 -3.85 14.87 10.02
C PHE A 111 -3.25 14.53 11.38
N THR A 112 -3.23 15.50 12.29
CA THR A 112 -3.01 15.20 13.71
C THR A 112 -4.27 14.50 14.18
N ILE A 113 -4.16 13.20 14.50
CA ILE A 113 -5.24 12.43 15.13
C ILE A 113 -5.34 12.86 16.60
#